data_AF-A0A1E1VZA5-F1
#
_entry.id   AF-A0A1E1VZA5-F1
#
_cell.length_a   1.000
_cell.length_b   1.000
_cell.length_c   1.000
_cell.angle_alpha   90.00
_cell.angle_beta   90.00
_cell.angle_gamma   90.00
#
_symmetry.space_group_name_H-M   'P 1'
#
loop_
_entity.id
_entity.type
_entity.pdbx_description
1 polymer ?
#
loop_
_entity_poly.entity_id
_entity_poly.type
_entity_poly.pdbx_seq_one_letter_code
_entity_poly.pdbx_strand_id
1 'polypeptide(L)'
;EDIPLGTSILKVKAMDADSGKNAEIEYLVSDDHFSVDSNGIITNNKQLDADNNNAYYEFSVTAKDKGEPAKTGTATVRVYTKNKNDEEPKFSQQVYTPNVDENAGPNTLVTTVV
;
A
#
# COMPACT_ATOMS: atom_id res chain seq x y z
N GLU A 1 1.96 7.23 0.51
CA GLU A 1 0.67 6.81 -0.09
C GLU A 1 0.38 7.38 -1.48
N ASP A 2 0.69 8.65 -1.79
CA ASP A 2 0.21 9.36 -3.00
C ASP A 2 0.82 9.00 -4.37
N ILE A 3 0.80 7.73 -4.78
CA ILE A 3 1.19 7.36 -6.15
C ILE A 3 -0.03 7.32 -7.09
N PRO A 4 0.04 7.93 -8.30
CA PRO A 4 -1.02 7.81 -9.29
C PRO A 4 -1.35 6.35 -9.61
N LEU A 5 -2.61 6.07 -9.99
CA LEU A 5 -2.99 4.74 -10.49
C LEU A 5 -2.15 4.38 -11.73
N GLY A 6 -1.73 3.11 -11.81
CA GLY A 6 -0.89 2.60 -12.91
C GLY A 6 0.60 2.89 -12.76
N THR A 7 1.05 3.43 -11.62
CA THR A 7 2.47 3.62 -11.33
C THR A 7 3.18 2.28 -11.24
N SER A 8 4.28 2.12 -11.97
CA SER A 8 5.14 0.94 -11.87
C SER A 8 5.88 0.90 -10.54
N ILE A 9 5.70 -0.18 -9.79
CA ILE A 9 6.27 -0.36 -8.45
C ILE A 9 7.55 -1.19 -8.54
N LEU A 10 7.46 -2.37 -9.17
CA LEU A 10 8.57 -3.29 -9.32
C LEU A 10 8.35 -4.21 -10.52
N LYS A 11 9.40 -4.96 -10.89
CA LYS A 11 9.33 -5.97 -11.93
C LYS A 11 9.74 -7.34 -11.37
N VAL A 12 8.86 -8.33 -11.52
CA VAL A 12 9.17 -9.73 -11.28
C VAL A 12 9.68 -10.40 -12.56
N LYS A 13 10.42 -11.49 -12.40
CA LYS A 13 10.88 -12.31 -13.51
C LYS A 13 10.83 -13.78 -13.10
N ALA A 14 10.08 -14.57 -13.85
CA ALA A 14 10.15 -16.03 -13.82
C ALA A 14 10.93 -16.52 -15.04
N MET A 15 11.55 -17.69 -14.91
CA MET A 15 12.33 -18.33 -15.96
C MET A 15 11.93 -19.80 -16.02
N ASP A 16 11.52 -20.26 -17.20
CA ASP A 16 11.30 -21.67 -17.50
C ASP A 16 12.43 -22.15 -18.41
N ALA A 17 12.94 -23.37 -18.17
CA ALA A 17 14.01 -23.97 -18.95
C ALA A 17 13.50 -24.68 -20.21
N ASP A 18 12.17 -24.82 -20.36
CA ASP A 18 11.54 -25.42 -21.51
C ASP A 18 11.56 -24.47 -22.73
N SER A 19 11.07 -24.95 -23.88
CA SER A 19 11.04 -24.20 -25.14
C SER A 19 9.64 -24.20 -25.75
N GLY A 20 9.34 -23.19 -26.57
CA GLY A 20 8.03 -23.04 -27.20
C GLY A 20 6.96 -22.59 -26.21
N LYS A 21 5.73 -23.11 -26.34
CA LYS A 21 4.59 -22.71 -25.48
C LYS A 21 4.84 -22.97 -23.99
N ASN A 22 5.61 -24.00 -23.66
CA ASN A 22 5.96 -24.31 -22.26
C ASN A 22 6.90 -23.26 -21.65
N ALA A 23 7.55 -22.41 -22.46
CA ALA A 23 8.34 -21.29 -21.98
C ALA A 23 7.52 -19.98 -21.84
N GLU A 24 6.25 -19.98 -22.28
CA GLU A 24 5.39 -18.82 -22.18
C GLU A 24 4.79 -18.75 -20.78
N ILE A 25 5.09 -17.66 -20.08
CA ILE A 25 4.74 -17.46 -18.67
C ILE A 25 3.61 -16.43 -18.56
N GLU A 26 2.56 -16.80 -17.85
CA GLU A 26 1.48 -15.92 -17.43
C GLU A 26 1.66 -15.56 -15.95
N TYR A 27 1.59 -14.26 -15.62
CA TYR A 27 1.69 -13.78 -14.25
C TYR A 27 0.30 -13.49 -13.68
N LEU A 28 0.08 -13.90 -12.44
CA LEU A 28 -1.12 -13.62 -11.66
C LEU A 28 -0.74 -13.05 -10.29
N VAL A 29 -1.54 -12.12 -9.79
CA VAL A 29 -1.37 -11.51 -8.47
C VAL A 29 -2.55 -11.86 -7.58
N SER A 30 -2.31 -12.10 -6.29
CA SER A 30 -3.35 -12.52 -5.33
C SER A 30 -4.11 -11.35 -4.67
N ASP A 31 -3.72 -10.11 -4.96
CA ASP A 31 -4.24 -8.89 -4.33
C ASP A 31 -4.80 -7.93 -5.38
N ASP A 32 -5.89 -7.25 -5.05
CA ASP A 32 -6.67 -6.40 -5.97
C ASP A 32 -6.21 -4.93 -6.01
N HIS A 33 -5.33 -4.52 -5.09
CA HIS A 33 -4.64 -3.23 -5.12
C HIS A 33 -3.52 -3.21 -6.15
N PHE A 34 -3.07 -4.38 -6.59
CA PHE A 34 -1.98 -4.52 -7.54
C PHE A 34 -2.43 -5.21 -8.83
N SER A 35 -1.69 -4.99 -9.89
CA SER A 35 -1.84 -5.69 -11.17
C SER A 35 -0.47 -6.00 -11.72
N VAL A 36 -0.35 -7.10 -12.48
CA VAL A 36 0.90 -7.51 -13.10
C VAL A 36 0.69 -7.66 -14.61
N ASP A 37 1.58 -7.08 -15.40
CA ASP A 37 1.55 -7.22 -16.86
C ASP A 37 2.24 -8.51 -17.34
N SER A 38 2.16 -8.79 -18.64
CA SER A 38 2.82 -9.95 -19.25
C SER A 38 4.36 -9.88 -19.19
N ASN A 39 4.94 -8.71 -18.93
CA ASN A 39 6.37 -8.51 -18.75
C ASN A 39 6.81 -8.67 -17.28
N GLY A 40 5.87 -8.92 -16.36
CA GLY A 40 6.12 -9.01 -14.93
C GLY A 40 6.19 -7.65 -14.21
N ILE A 41 5.78 -6.55 -14.83
CA ILE A 41 5.72 -5.23 -14.19
C ILE A 41 4.48 -5.18 -13.30
N ILE A 42 4.70 -4.91 -12.01
CA ILE A 42 3.64 -4.71 -11.02
C ILE A 42 3.30 -3.23 -10.93
N THR A 43 2.03 -2.90 -11.07
CA THR A 43 1.48 -1.55 -10.94
C THR A 43 0.41 -1.47 -9.85
N ASN A 44 0.19 -0.29 -9.28
CA ASN A 44 -0.98 -0.08 -8.41
C ASN A 44 -2.27 0.06 -9.25
N ASN A 45 -3.25 -0.77 -8.93
CA ASN A 45 -4.61 -0.73 -9.47
C ASN A 45 -5.56 0.09 -8.58
N LYS A 46 -5.22 0.26 -7.30
CA LYS A 46 -5.94 1.09 -6.34
C LYS A 46 -5.01 2.08 -5.66
N GLN A 47 -5.60 3.08 -5.00
CA GLN A 47 -4.85 3.99 -4.14
C GLN A 47 -4.30 3.20 -2.94
N LEU A 48 -3.01 3.37 -2.67
CA LEU A 48 -2.34 2.74 -1.54
C LEU A 48 -2.40 3.74 -0.39
N ASP A 49 -3.09 3.40 0.69
CA ASP A 49 -3.33 4.28 1.82
C ASP A 49 -2.65 3.68 3.06
N ALA A 50 -1.73 4.43 3.68
CA ALA A 50 -1.02 3.98 4.87
C ALA A 50 -1.70 4.42 6.19
N ASP A 51 -2.82 5.12 6.15
CA ASP A 51 -3.44 5.73 7.34
C ASP A 51 -4.16 4.74 8.27
N ASN A 52 -4.22 3.46 7.92
CA ASN A 52 -4.86 2.41 8.73
C ASN A 52 -3.93 1.26 9.12
N ASN A 53 -2.82 1.55 9.79
CA ASN A 53 -1.89 0.57 10.39
C ASN A 53 -1.17 -0.40 9.43
N ASN A 54 -1.41 -0.34 8.12
CA ASN A 54 -0.69 -1.17 7.14
C ASN A 54 0.56 -0.45 6.64
N ALA A 55 1.67 -0.62 7.38
CA ALA A 55 3.00 -0.20 6.94
C ALA A 55 3.47 -0.89 5.64
N TYR A 56 2.80 -1.96 5.23
CA TYR A 56 3.07 -2.68 4.00
C TYR A 56 1.84 -3.45 3.51
N TYR A 57 1.85 -3.74 2.21
CA TYR A 57 1.01 -4.73 1.57
C TYR A 57 1.85 -5.98 1.28
N GLU A 58 1.32 -7.17 1.58
CA GLU A 58 1.96 -8.44 1.27
C GLU A 58 1.03 -9.30 0.43
N PHE A 59 1.52 -9.75 -0.72
CA PHE A 59 0.75 -10.55 -1.65
C PHE A 59 1.65 -11.53 -2.41
N SER A 60 1.03 -12.52 -3.05
CA SER A 60 1.72 -13.53 -3.83
C SER A 60 1.60 -13.24 -5.33
N VAL A 61 2.70 -13.46 -6.05
CA VAL A 61 2.73 -13.44 -7.51
C VAL A 61 3.02 -14.86 -7.98
N THR A 62 2.12 -15.39 -8.82
CA THR A 62 2.23 -16.73 -9.39
C THR A 62 2.57 -16.60 -10.87
N ALA A 63 3.64 -17.25 -11.28
CA ALA A 63 4.00 -17.48 -12.66
C ALA A 63 3.50 -18.88 -13.07
N LYS A 64 2.75 -18.96 -14.16
CA LYS A 64 2.20 -20.21 -14.69
C LYS A 64 2.67 -20.41 -16.12
N ASP A 65 3.22 -21.58 -16.43
CA ASP A 65 3.55 -21.95 -17.80
C ASP A 65 2.28 -22.35 -18.60
N LYS A 66 2.40 -22.42 -19.93
CA LYS A 66 1.34 -22.95 -20.79
C LYS A 66 1.55 -24.42 -21.17
N GLY A 67 2.22 -25.19 -20.31
CA GLY A 67 2.40 -26.62 -20.48
C GLY A 67 1.15 -27.44 -20.19
N GLU A 68 1.13 -28.70 -20.64
CA GLU A 68 0.12 -29.69 -20.25
C GLU A 68 0.84 -30.93 -19.66
N PRO A 69 0.81 -31.14 -18.33
CA PRO A 69 0.19 -30.32 -17.30
C PRO A 69 0.95 -29.02 -17.03
N ALA A 70 0.23 -27.95 -16.68
CA ALA A 70 0.84 -26.65 -16.39
C ALA A 70 1.58 -26.66 -15.05
N LYS A 71 2.79 -26.07 -15.02
CA LYS A 71 3.54 -25.86 -13.77
C LYS A 71 3.43 -24.41 -13.33
N THR A 72 3.64 -24.21 -12.03
CA THR A 72 3.56 -22.89 -11.41
C THR A 72 4.76 -22.65 -10.49
N GLY A 73 5.19 -21.40 -10.41
CA GLY A 73 6.12 -20.89 -9.41
C GLY A 73 5.52 -19.68 -8.70
N THR A 74 5.67 -19.59 -7.38
CA THR A 74 5.09 -18.50 -6.58
C THR A 74 6.19 -17.74 -5.86
N ALA A 75 6.06 -16.41 -5.81
CA ALA A 75 6.90 -15.52 -5.03
C ALA A 75 6.06 -14.59 -4.17
N THR A 76 6.51 -14.32 -2.94
CA THR A 76 5.89 -13.34 -2.05
C THR A 76 6.50 -11.96 -2.30
N VAL A 77 5.64 -10.96 -2.50
CA VAL A 77 6.00 -9.57 -2.71
C VAL A 77 5.49 -8.75 -1.52
N ARG A 78 6.38 -7.94 -0.95
CA ARG A 78 6.05 -7.01 0.12
C ARG A 78 6.34 -5.58 -0.31
N VAL A 79 5.31 -4.75 -0.40
CA VAL A 79 5.38 -3.34 -0.78
C VAL A 79 5.20 -2.49 0.46
N TYR A 80 6.24 -1.78 0.87
CA TYR A 80 6.17 -0.86 2.00
C TYR A 80 5.60 0.49 1.56
N THR A 81 4.57 0.96 2.26
CA THR A 81 4.10 2.32 2.11
C THR A 81 4.92 3.23 3.01
N LYS A 82 5.42 4.32 2.45
CA LYS A 82 6.00 5.39 3.25
C LYS A 82 4.83 6.23 3.73
N ASN A 83 4.57 6.20 5.04
CA ASN A 83 3.71 7.18 5.70
C ASN A 83 4.32 8.56 5.47
N LYS A 84 3.62 9.36 4.69
CA LYS A 84 3.76 10.80 4.65
C LYS A 84 2.92 11.31 5.82
N ASN A 85 3.33 12.42 6.44
CA ASN A 85 2.47 13.08 7.43
C ASN A 85 1.47 13.96 6.68
N ASP A 86 0.55 13.31 5.95
CA ASP A 86 -0.53 13.91 5.16
C ASP A 86 -1.88 13.93 5.91
N GLU A 87 -1.99 13.26 7.04
CA GLU A 87 -3.07 13.53 7.99
C GLU A 87 -2.89 14.90 8.66
N GLU A 88 -3.81 15.81 8.37
CA GLU A 88 -3.90 17.09 9.05
C GLU A 88 -4.25 16.87 10.54
N PRO A 89 -3.59 17.58 11.48
CA PRO A 89 -3.94 17.49 12.89
C PRO A 89 -5.40 17.91 13.09
N LYS A 90 -6.21 17.01 13.63
CA LYS A 90 -7.63 17.23 13.91
C LYS A 90 -7.80 17.55 15.40
N PHE A 91 -8.38 18.71 15.70
CA PHE A 91 -8.83 19.01 17.07
C PHE A 91 -9.93 18.03 17.49
N SER A 92 -9.89 17.59 18.74
CA SER A 92 -10.90 16.73 19.36
C SER A 92 -12.28 17.38 19.44
N GLN A 93 -12.37 18.71 19.42
CA GLN A 93 -13.62 19.45 19.41
C GLN A 93 -13.58 20.59 18.39
N GLN A 94 -14.71 20.84 17.74
CA GLN A 94 -14.86 21.99 16.85
C GLN A 94 -14.85 23.33 17.61
N VAL A 95 -15.32 23.33 18.86
CA VAL A 95 -15.35 24.50 19.74
C VAL A 95 -14.97 24.06 21.15
N TYR A 96 -14.03 24.78 21.77
CA TYR A 96 -13.66 24.64 23.18
C TYR A 96 -14.16 25.88 23.94
N THR A 97 -14.97 25.67 24.98
CA THR A 97 -15.54 26.76 25.78
C THR A 97 -15.09 26.67 27.24
N PRO A 98 -13.83 27.04 27.55
CA PRO A 98 -13.34 27.05 28.92
C PRO A 98 -13.78 28.32 29.67
N ASN A 99 -13.73 28.27 31.00
CA ASN A 99 -14.00 29.41 31.88
C ASN A 99 -12.82 29.60 32.85
N VAL A 100 -12.53 30.85 33.19
CA VAL A 100 -11.47 31.23 34.14
C VAL A 100 -11.99 32.32 35.08
N ASP A 101 -11.54 32.31 36.33
CA ASP A 101 -11.93 33.30 37.34
C ASP A 101 -11.36 34.69 37.00
N GLU A 102 -12.11 35.75 37.28
CA GLU A 102 -11.67 37.14 37.03
C GLU A 102 -10.44 37.53 37.87
N ASN A 103 -10.24 36.87 39.01
CA ASN A 103 -9.12 37.09 39.93
C ASN A 103 -7.95 36.13 39.65
N ALA A 104 -7.99 35.37 38.55
CA ALA A 104 -6.93 34.48 38.17
C ALA A 104 -5.60 35.25 38.00
N GLY A 105 -4.56 34.76 38.68
CA GLY A 105 -3.23 35.34 38.59
C GLY A 105 -2.58 35.10 37.21
N PRO A 106 -1.46 35.78 36.92
CA PRO A 106 -0.70 35.52 35.70
C PRO A 106 -0.29 34.05 35.58
N ASN A 107 -0.40 33.50 34.36
CA ASN A 107 -0.08 32.11 33.99
C ASN A 107 -1.06 31.03 34.48
N THR A 108 -2.30 31.38 34.86
CA THR A 108 -3.35 30.38 35.06
C THR A 108 -3.68 29.65 33.75
N LEU A 109 -3.50 28.33 33.73
CA LEU A 109 -3.90 27.48 32.61
C LEU A 109 -5.43 27.43 32.49
N VAL A 110 -5.96 27.85 31.35
CA VAL A 110 -7.42 27.93 31.12
C VAL A 110 -7.96 26.66 30.46
N THR A 111 -7.25 26.13 29.48
CA THR A 111 -7.60 24.88 28.81
C THR A 111 -6.42 24.30 28.05
N THR A 112 -6.51 23.01 27.73
CA THR A 112 -5.62 22.33 26.80
C THR A 112 -6.48 21.83 25.65
N VAL A 113 -6.12 22.22 24.43
CA VAL A 113 -6.72 21.66 23.21
C VAL A 113 -5.89 20.46 22.78
N VAL A 114 -6.57 19.39 22.41
CA VAL A 114 -5.96 18.14 21.91
C VAL A 114 -6.56 17.78 20.58
#